data_AF-A0A940HZG4-F1
#
_entry.id   AF-A0A940HZG4-F1
#
_cell.length_a   1.000
_cell.length_b   1.000
_cell.length_c   1.000
_cell.angle_alpha   90.00
_cell.angle_beta   90.00
_cell.angle_gamma   90.00
#
_symmetry.space_group_name_H-M   'P 1'
#
loop_
_entity.id
_entity.type
_entity.pdbx_description
1 polymer ?
#
loop_
_entity_poly.entity_id
_entity_poly.type
_entity_poly.pdbx_seq_one_letter_code
_entity_poly.pdbx_strand_id
1 'polypeptide(L)'
;MKTKAKLGLLICGCLVTFGIILGSYTVHNRLPVWTPINFNRTFEDHLAGHVSTILDQEGNFISKTARTVVPGDEIITANGKHYKIISVNNEYAEAKLLGIDQELLGWYQYFDGEVAPAIKNFGANKSQVAIYHTHSDESYVPSDGSAAQPGKGGILKVGAAMAQSLMKQGLNVIHDKTPHEPHDAQAYMRSRKTATQLLKKNPVALFDVHRDGVPDADFYRRNIDGKEVTQCRLVIGRQNSKMKSNLDFAKRLMAAANKRHPNLVKEIFLGKGNYNQDLMSTALLIEVGTHTNSRERAQNGVALLADVVPSVLGAAGFQKGGGAQGWNTILWIAGIAIVGGLAFLVVSSGGLKQARERLRNFTGKELELGKVNQQDDSGQKDGEK
;
A
#
# COMPACT_ATOMS: atom_id res chain seq x y z
N MET A 1 59.62 -19.12 -9.46
CA MET A 1 59.23 -18.58 -8.14
C MET A 1 58.92 -17.06 -8.11
N LYS A 2 59.23 -16.26 -9.14
CA LYS A 2 59.01 -14.78 -9.13
C LYS A 2 57.60 -14.29 -9.55
N THR A 3 56.72 -15.15 -10.04
CA THR A 3 55.37 -14.76 -10.54
C THR A 3 54.27 -14.86 -9.50
N LYS A 4 54.41 -15.68 -8.45
CA LYS A 4 53.41 -15.78 -7.35
C LYS A 4 53.47 -14.59 -6.37
N ALA A 5 54.64 -13.94 -6.24
CA ALA A 5 54.82 -12.78 -5.36
C ALA A 5 54.20 -11.49 -5.93
N LYS A 6 54.16 -11.33 -7.26
CA LYS A 6 53.54 -10.14 -7.89
C LYS A 6 52.01 -10.17 -7.87
N LEU A 7 51.40 -11.35 -7.86
CA LEU A 7 49.94 -11.51 -7.76
C LEU A 7 49.44 -11.25 -6.33
N GLY A 8 50.20 -11.65 -5.31
CA GLY A 8 49.88 -11.35 -3.90
C GLY A 8 49.90 -9.86 -3.56
N LEU A 9 50.86 -9.11 -4.13
CA LEU A 9 50.93 -7.66 -3.90
C LEU A 9 49.79 -6.87 -4.58
N LEU A 10 49.34 -7.32 -5.76
CA LEU A 10 48.23 -6.69 -6.47
C LEU A 10 46.88 -6.92 -5.76
N ILE A 11 46.68 -8.10 -5.19
CA ILE A 11 45.46 -8.46 -4.45
C ILE A 11 45.39 -7.71 -3.11
N CYS A 12 46.50 -7.55 -2.39
CA CYS A 12 46.55 -6.71 -1.19
C CYS A 12 46.30 -5.23 -1.49
N GLY A 13 46.82 -4.70 -2.62
CA GLY A 13 46.56 -3.31 -3.03
C GLY A 13 45.09 -3.02 -3.35
N CYS A 14 44.39 -3.97 -3.97
CA CYS A 14 42.95 -3.85 -4.27
C CYS A 14 42.07 -3.97 -3.02
N LEU A 15 42.46 -4.78 -2.03
CA LEU A 15 41.67 -4.92 -0.79
C LEU A 15 41.80 -3.71 0.14
N VAL A 16 42.96 -3.07 0.19
CA VAL A 16 43.17 -1.84 0.98
C VAL A 16 42.44 -0.65 0.34
N THR A 17 42.45 -0.54 -1.00
CA THR A 17 41.69 0.51 -1.70
C THR A 17 40.18 0.30 -1.61
N PHE A 18 39.69 -0.95 -1.64
CA PHE A 18 38.27 -1.26 -1.43
C PHE A 18 37.82 -0.99 0.01
N GLY A 19 38.68 -1.25 1.01
CA GLY A 19 38.42 -0.94 2.43
C GLY A 19 38.35 0.55 2.72
N ILE A 20 39.19 1.37 2.07
CA ILE A 20 39.17 2.83 2.22
C ILE A 20 37.96 3.44 1.50
N ILE A 21 37.54 2.90 0.35
CA ILE A 21 36.32 3.33 -0.36
C ILE A 21 35.07 2.96 0.45
N LEU A 22 35.00 1.76 1.05
CA LEU A 22 33.89 1.38 1.94
C LEU A 22 33.86 2.23 3.22
N GLY A 23 35.02 2.48 3.83
CA GLY A 23 35.15 3.34 5.02
C GLY A 23 34.76 4.80 4.76
N SER A 24 35.02 5.31 3.56
CA SER A 24 34.61 6.66 3.15
C SER A 24 33.11 6.73 2.83
N TYR A 25 32.52 5.65 2.31
CA TYR A 25 31.07 5.55 2.07
C TYR A 25 30.25 5.43 3.35
N THR A 26 30.78 4.79 4.41
CA THR A 26 30.09 4.65 5.70
C THR A 26 30.17 5.90 6.57
N VAL A 27 31.15 6.79 6.36
CA VAL A 27 31.24 8.06 7.10
C VAL A 27 30.28 9.14 6.55
N HIS A 28 29.89 9.07 5.27
CA HIS A 28 28.94 10.02 4.67
C HIS A 28 27.50 9.51 4.56
N ASN A 29 27.25 8.21 4.68
CA ASN A 29 25.91 7.66 4.78
C ASN A 29 25.73 7.02 6.16
N ARG A 30 24.93 7.67 7.02
CA ARG A 30 24.43 7.05 8.25
C ARG A 30 23.62 5.80 7.87
N LEU A 31 24.27 4.65 7.85
CA LEU A 31 23.58 3.37 7.80
C LEU A 31 22.64 3.31 9.01
N PRO A 32 21.38 2.90 8.83
CA PRO A 32 20.47 2.78 9.95
C PRO A 32 21.08 1.79 10.94
N VAL A 33 21.42 2.28 12.13
CA VAL A 33 21.74 1.44 13.28
C VAL A 33 20.56 0.49 13.43
N TRP A 34 20.82 -0.81 13.26
CA TRP A 34 19.83 -1.86 13.47
C TRP A 34 19.45 -1.81 14.95
N THR A 35 18.39 -1.05 15.24
CA THR A 35 17.78 -1.00 16.56
C THR A 35 16.91 -2.23 16.64
N PRO A 36 17.11 -3.12 17.63
CA PRO A 36 16.17 -4.21 17.83
C PRO A 36 14.78 -3.58 17.99
N ILE A 37 13.88 -3.92 17.07
CA ILE A 37 12.49 -3.47 17.12
C ILE A 37 11.94 -4.01 18.44
N ASN A 38 11.74 -3.11 19.40
CA ASN A 38 11.00 -3.41 20.61
C ASN A 38 9.55 -3.71 20.20
N PHE A 39 9.29 -4.98 19.88
CA PHE A 39 7.98 -5.52 19.50
C PHE A 39 6.96 -5.48 20.66
N ASN A 40 7.39 -5.01 21.85
CA ASN A 40 6.65 -5.12 23.11
C ASN A 40 6.08 -3.80 23.68
N ARG A 41 6.06 -2.69 22.91
CA ARG A 41 5.16 -1.58 23.26
C ARG A 41 3.90 -1.71 22.42
N THR A 42 2.87 -2.33 23.00
CA THR A 42 1.48 -2.16 22.57
C THR A 42 1.17 -0.67 22.65
N PHE A 43 1.33 0.05 21.54
CA PHE A 43 0.70 1.35 21.40
C PHE A 43 -0.78 1.06 21.20
N GLU A 44 -1.61 1.41 22.17
CA GLU A 44 -3.05 1.48 21.94
C GLU A 44 -3.26 2.56 20.87
N ASP A 45 -3.66 2.12 19.68
CA ASP A 45 -3.85 2.95 18.49
C ASP A 45 -5.01 3.94 18.72
N HIS A 46 -6.02 3.53 19.49
CA HIS A 46 -7.10 4.36 20.01
C HIS A 46 -7.10 4.30 21.55
N LEU A 47 -6.89 5.44 22.20
CA LEU A 47 -7.03 5.56 23.65
C LEU A 47 -8.45 6.05 23.93
N ALA A 48 -9.28 5.19 24.55
CA ALA A 48 -10.67 5.52 24.83
C ALA A 48 -10.77 6.83 25.65
N GLY A 49 -11.48 7.82 25.11
CA GLY A 49 -11.69 9.12 25.75
C GLY A 49 -10.58 10.16 25.50
N HIS A 50 -9.52 9.83 24.77
CA HIS A 50 -8.48 10.78 24.40
C HIS A 50 -8.67 11.28 22.97
N VAL A 51 -8.53 12.60 22.78
CA VAL A 51 -8.63 13.25 21.48
C VAL A 51 -7.44 14.18 21.31
N SER A 52 -6.64 13.98 20.29
CA SER A 52 -5.61 14.93 19.91
C SER A 52 -6.20 16.00 18.99
N THR A 53 -6.17 17.25 19.44
CA THR A 53 -6.45 18.46 18.65
C THR A 53 -5.16 18.94 17.98
N ILE A 54 -5.24 19.17 16.68
CA ILE A 54 -4.08 19.48 15.84
C ILE A 54 -4.24 20.91 15.36
N LEU A 55 -3.25 21.75 15.69
CA LEU A 55 -3.22 23.18 15.39
C LEU A 55 -2.00 23.50 14.52
N ASP A 56 -2.07 24.56 13.71
CA ASP A 56 -0.87 25.11 13.08
C ASP A 56 -0.01 25.92 14.07
N GLN A 57 1.11 26.46 13.59
CA GLN A 57 2.06 27.21 14.43
C GLN A 57 1.49 28.55 14.89
N GLU A 58 0.44 29.04 14.23
CA GLU A 58 -0.31 30.24 14.59
C GLU A 58 -1.48 29.95 15.53
N GLY A 59 -1.71 28.68 15.88
CA GLY A 59 -2.79 28.23 16.76
C GLY A 59 -4.15 28.03 16.06
N ASN A 60 -4.20 28.08 14.73
CA ASN A 60 -5.43 27.79 14.00
C ASN A 60 -5.71 26.29 13.96
N PHE A 61 -6.99 25.96 14.02
CA PHE A 61 -7.45 24.58 13.98
C PHE A 61 -7.22 23.90 12.63
N ILE A 62 -6.62 22.69 12.64
CA ILE A 62 -6.45 21.83 11.46
C ILE A 62 -7.36 20.60 11.54
N SER A 63 -7.26 19.81 12.61
CA SER A 63 -7.94 18.52 12.73
C SER A 63 -8.05 18.02 14.18
N LYS A 64 -8.81 16.94 14.40
CA LYS A 64 -8.92 16.17 15.65
C LYS A 64 -8.89 14.68 15.35
N THR A 65 -8.30 13.85 16.21
CA THR A 65 -8.35 12.39 16.06
C THR A 65 -8.36 11.72 17.42
N ALA A 66 -9.07 10.60 17.57
CA ALA A 66 -8.98 9.78 18.79
C ALA A 66 -7.76 8.83 18.80
N ARG A 67 -6.96 8.88 17.72
CA ARG A 67 -5.71 8.13 17.61
C ARG A 67 -4.58 8.84 18.34
N THR A 68 -3.62 8.07 18.83
CA THR A 68 -2.40 8.64 19.40
C THR A 68 -1.61 9.39 18.31
N VAL A 69 -1.44 10.70 18.47
CA VAL A 69 -0.62 11.54 17.59
C VAL A 69 0.81 11.63 18.12
N VAL A 70 1.79 11.52 17.24
CA VAL A 70 3.22 11.67 17.59
C VAL A 70 3.94 12.63 16.63
N PRO A 71 5.06 13.23 17.06
CA PRO A 71 5.91 14.00 16.16
C PRO A 71 6.29 13.21 14.90
N GLY A 72 6.19 13.89 13.77
CA GLY A 72 6.40 13.36 12.44
C GLY A 72 5.15 12.81 11.75
N ASP A 73 4.02 12.64 12.44
CA ASP A 73 2.75 12.34 11.77
C ASP A 73 2.38 13.47 10.81
N GLU A 74 1.56 13.18 9.81
CA GLU A 74 1.25 14.15 8.75
C GLU A 74 -0.24 14.19 8.42
N ILE A 75 -0.70 15.32 7.90
CA ILE A 75 -2.07 15.53 7.44
C ILE A 75 -2.03 16.13 6.06
N ILE A 76 -2.77 15.54 5.12
CA ILE A 76 -3.08 16.15 3.84
C ILE A 76 -4.58 16.45 3.84
N THR A 77 -4.91 17.73 3.91
CA THR A 77 -6.31 18.20 3.94
C THR A 77 -6.95 18.15 2.55
N ALA A 78 -8.29 18.18 2.49
CA ALA A 78 -9.03 18.15 1.23
C ALA A 78 -8.61 19.24 0.22
N ASN A 79 -8.16 20.42 0.69
CA ASN A 79 -7.70 21.51 -0.18
C ASN A 79 -6.22 21.40 -0.58
N GLY A 80 -5.55 20.29 -0.24
CA GLY A 80 -4.17 20.02 -0.62
C GLY A 80 -3.10 20.55 0.33
N LYS A 81 -3.45 21.27 1.41
CA LYS A 81 -2.45 21.66 2.41
C LYS A 81 -1.89 20.42 3.11
N HIS A 82 -0.57 20.31 3.14
CA HIS A 82 0.19 19.22 3.76
C HIS A 82 0.91 19.71 5.00
N TYR A 83 0.56 19.16 6.15
CA TYR A 83 1.11 19.49 7.46
C TYR A 83 1.90 18.33 8.04
N LYS A 84 2.92 18.63 8.84
CA LYS A 84 3.67 17.67 9.63
C LYS A 84 3.66 18.06 11.10
N ILE A 85 3.29 17.13 11.97
CA ILE A 85 3.33 17.31 13.42
C ILE A 85 4.78 17.47 13.86
N ILE A 86 5.09 18.54 14.58
CA ILE A 86 6.43 18.85 15.07
C ILE A 86 6.56 18.72 16.58
N SER A 87 5.47 18.91 17.33
CA SER A 87 5.42 18.70 18.77
C SER A 87 4.04 18.20 19.19
N VAL A 88 3.99 17.49 20.33
CA VAL A 88 2.75 17.03 20.96
C VAL A 88 2.87 17.32 22.45
N ASN A 89 1.89 18.02 23.01
CA ASN A 89 1.78 18.34 24.42
C ASN A 89 0.37 18.01 24.90
N ASN A 90 0.25 16.93 25.67
CA ASN A 90 -1.02 16.36 26.10
C ASN A 90 -1.95 16.09 24.90
N GLU A 91 -3.09 16.76 24.85
CA GLU A 91 -4.10 16.64 23.79
C GLU A 91 -3.85 17.57 22.61
N TYR A 92 -2.83 18.43 22.65
CA TYR A 92 -2.55 19.39 21.58
C TYR A 92 -1.31 19.00 20.80
N ALA A 93 -1.42 18.98 19.47
CA ALA A 93 -0.30 18.77 18.58
C ALA A 93 -0.10 20.00 17.69
N GLU A 94 1.13 20.52 17.65
CA GLU A 94 1.50 21.61 16.75
C GLU A 94 2.00 21.03 15.44
N ALA A 95 1.48 21.54 14.33
CA ALA A 95 1.80 21.10 12.98
C ALA A 95 2.39 22.24 12.14
N LYS A 96 3.49 21.94 11.44
CA LYS A 96 4.09 22.83 10.47
C LYS A 96 3.53 22.57 9.07
N LEU A 97 3.10 23.63 8.38
CA LEU A 97 2.75 23.56 6.96
C LEU A 97 4.01 23.27 6.13
N LEU A 98 3.99 22.18 5.36
CA LEU A 98 5.04 21.83 4.40
C LEU A 98 4.79 22.44 3.02
N GLY A 99 3.54 22.78 2.71
CA GLY A 99 3.13 23.39 1.44
C GLY A 99 1.86 22.75 0.89
N ILE A 100 1.69 22.83 -0.42
CA ILE A 100 0.59 22.18 -1.15
C ILE A 100 1.08 20.87 -1.76
N ASP A 101 0.35 19.78 -1.52
CA ASP A 101 0.63 18.46 -2.08
C ASP A 101 0.38 18.45 -3.60
N GLN A 102 1.46 18.46 -4.37
CA GLN A 102 1.41 18.54 -5.83
C GLN A 102 0.82 17.28 -6.48
N GLU A 103 1.00 16.11 -5.87
CA GLU A 103 0.44 14.86 -6.40
C GLU A 103 -1.09 14.86 -6.27
N LEU A 104 -1.62 15.32 -5.13
CA LEU A 104 -3.06 15.45 -4.92
C LEU A 104 -3.67 16.49 -5.87
N LEU A 105 -3.00 17.64 -6.07
CA LEU A 105 -3.45 18.61 -7.09
C LEU A 105 -3.47 18.01 -8.50
N GLY A 106 -2.45 17.24 -8.88
CA GLY A 106 -2.42 16.53 -10.15
C GLY A 106 -3.59 15.56 -10.30
N TRP A 107 -3.97 14.86 -9.23
CA TRP A 107 -5.16 14.01 -9.24
C TRP A 107 -6.46 14.80 -9.33
N TYR A 108 -6.57 15.94 -8.67
CA TYR A 108 -7.73 16.83 -8.85
C TYR A 108 -7.87 17.25 -10.31
N GLN A 109 -6.79 17.68 -10.97
CA GLN A 109 -6.81 18.03 -12.39
C GLN A 109 -7.17 16.83 -13.29
N TYR A 110 -6.64 15.65 -12.97
CA TYR A 110 -6.96 14.42 -13.69
C TYR A 110 -8.46 14.09 -13.66
N PHE A 111 -9.10 14.24 -12.49
CA PHE A 111 -10.54 14.02 -12.34
C PHE A 111 -11.40 15.26 -12.73
N ASP A 112 -10.78 16.43 -12.95
CA ASP A 112 -11.44 17.64 -13.43
C ASP A 112 -11.70 17.61 -14.94
N GLY A 113 -10.82 16.98 -15.72
CA GLY A 113 -11.00 16.83 -17.16
C GLY A 113 -12.33 16.16 -17.51
N GLU A 114 -13.05 16.71 -18.50
CA GLU A 114 -14.38 16.26 -18.97
C GLU A 114 -14.47 14.79 -19.41
N VAL A 115 -13.35 14.09 -19.42
CA VAL A 115 -13.25 12.65 -19.65
C VAL A 115 -12.69 12.00 -18.39
N ALA A 116 -13.50 11.94 -17.32
CA ALA A 116 -13.38 10.81 -16.41
C ALA A 116 -13.40 9.58 -17.33
N PRO A 117 -12.33 8.76 -17.38
CA PRO A 117 -12.25 7.68 -18.35
C PRO A 117 -13.54 6.89 -18.23
N ALA A 118 -14.31 6.82 -19.32
CA ALA A 118 -15.52 6.02 -19.39
C ALA A 118 -15.16 4.70 -18.71
N ILE A 119 -15.88 4.39 -17.61
CA ILE A 119 -15.60 3.26 -16.72
C ILE A 119 -15.22 2.11 -17.64
N LYS A 120 -13.91 1.81 -17.73
CA LYS A 120 -13.48 0.72 -18.60
C LYS A 120 -14.18 -0.47 -17.99
N ASN A 121 -15.17 -1.00 -18.70
CA ASN A 121 -15.91 -2.18 -18.31
C ASN A 121 -14.88 -3.13 -17.73
N PHE A 122 -14.90 -3.34 -16.41
CA PHE A 122 -14.11 -4.37 -15.80
C PHE A 122 -14.48 -5.61 -16.61
N GLY A 123 -13.51 -6.15 -17.38
CA GLY A 123 -13.77 -7.20 -18.35
C GLY A 123 -14.49 -8.38 -17.68
N ALA A 124 -14.90 -9.40 -18.44
CA ALA A 124 -15.74 -10.51 -17.98
C ALA A 124 -15.41 -11.15 -16.60
N ASN A 125 -14.19 -10.96 -16.07
CA ASN A 125 -13.88 -11.06 -14.64
C ASN A 125 -14.03 -9.71 -13.90
N LYS A 126 -15.25 -9.40 -13.45
CA LYS A 126 -15.55 -8.23 -12.59
C LYS A 126 -14.53 -8.15 -11.45
N SER A 127 -13.80 -7.04 -11.35
CA SER A 127 -12.76 -6.87 -10.34
C SER A 127 -13.34 -7.02 -8.93
N GLN A 128 -12.66 -7.81 -8.10
CA GLN A 128 -13.12 -8.13 -6.76
C GLN A 128 -12.53 -7.17 -5.74
N VAL A 129 -13.37 -6.51 -4.95
CA VAL A 129 -12.95 -5.70 -3.80
C VAL A 129 -13.21 -6.48 -2.52
N ALA A 130 -12.30 -6.40 -1.55
CA ALA A 130 -12.48 -7.01 -0.23
C ALA A 130 -12.67 -5.92 0.84
N ILE A 131 -13.62 -6.13 1.74
CA ILE A 131 -13.92 -5.27 2.89
C ILE A 131 -13.80 -6.12 4.15
N TYR A 132 -13.10 -5.60 5.16
CA TYR A 132 -13.02 -6.20 6.49
C TYR A 132 -12.98 -5.09 7.56
N HIS A 133 -12.95 -5.49 8.83
CA HIS A 133 -13.00 -4.57 9.96
C HIS A 133 -12.05 -5.02 11.05
N THR A 134 -10.96 -4.30 11.29
CA THR A 134 -10.05 -4.63 12.40
C THR A 134 -10.76 -4.48 13.76
N HIS A 135 -11.60 -3.47 13.92
CA HIS A 135 -12.39 -3.26 15.13
C HIS A 135 -13.87 -3.56 14.83
N SER A 136 -14.21 -4.85 14.78
CA SER A 136 -15.55 -5.36 14.42
C SER A 136 -16.67 -4.96 15.40
N ASP A 137 -16.31 -4.47 16.58
CA ASP A 137 -17.22 -4.06 17.63
C ASP A 137 -17.66 -2.58 17.49
N GLU A 138 -16.94 -1.76 16.73
CA GLU A 138 -17.23 -0.33 16.60
C GLU A 138 -18.69 -0.06 16.21
N SER A 139 -19.33 0.83 16.97
CA SER A 139 -20.76 1.14 16.84
C SER A 139 -21.03 2.64 16.99
N TYR A 140 -22.26 3.05 16.67
CA TYR A 140 -22.70 4.44 16.64
C TYR A 140 -23.76 4.66 17.73
N VAL A 141 -23.44 5.45 18.75
CA VAL A 141 -24.28 5.67 19.94
C VAL A 141 -25.72 6.06 19.59
N PRO A 142 -25.98 7.03 18.69
CA PRO A 142 -27.35 7.47 18.42
C PRO A 142 -28.27 6.40 17.80
N SER A 143 -27.71 5.46 17.04
CA SER A 143 -28.50 4.46 16.28
C SER A 143 -28.41 3.05 16.83
N ASP A 144 -27.28 2.72 17.46
CA ASP A 144 -26.99 1.38 17.98
C ASP A 144 -27.09 1.32 19.52
N GLY A 145 -27.09 2.47 20.20
CA GLY A 145 -27.24 2.57 21.67
C GLY A 145 -25.92 2.48 22.44
N SER A 146 -24.80 2.15 21.79
CA SER A 146 -23.46 2.14 22.40
C SER A 146 -22.36 2.42 21.37
N ALA A 147 -21.18 2.83 21.84
CA ALA A 147 -20.01 3.10 20.98
C ALA A 147 -19.27 1.82 20.52
N ALA A 148 -19.53 0.70 21.20
CA ALA A 148 -18.98 -0.62 20.93
C ALA A 148 -20.01 -1.71 21.24
N GLN A 149 -20.11 -2.72 20.38
CA GLN A 149 -20.94 -3.92 20.51
C GLN A 149 -20.16 -5.14 19.99
N PRO A 150 -19.47 -5.88 20.89
CA PRO A 150 -18.73 -7.08 20.53
C PRO A 150 -19.53 -8.06 19.66
N GLY A 151 -18.95 -8.49 18.55
CA GLY A 151 -19.53 -9.44 17.60
C GLY A 151 -20.65 -8.90 16.71
N LYS A 152 -21.13 -7.67 16.93
CA LYS A 152 -22.30 -7.11 16.23
C LYS A 152 -22.21 -5.60 15.99
N GLY A 153 -20.98 -5.08 15.86
CA GLY A 153 -20.74 -3.65 15.72
C GLY A 153 -21.53 -3.02 14.59
N GLY A 154 -22.02 -1.80 14.81
CA GLY A 154 -22.68 -0.99 13.79
C GLY A 154 -21.83 -0.79 12.54
N ILE A 155 -20.51 -0.80 12.68
CA ILE A 155 -19.55 -0.70 11.58
C ILE A 155 -19.71 -1.83 10.56
N LEU A 156 -20.15 -3.02 10.96
CA LEU A 156 -20.42 -4.13 10.04
C LEU A 156 -21.58 -3.79 9.09
N LYS A 157 -22.57 -3.01 9.54
CA LYS A 157 -23.68 -2.54 8.68
C LYS A 157 -23.25 -1.38 7.77
N VAL A 158 -22.25 -0.59 8.19
CA VAL A 158 -21.61 0.43 7.34
C VAL A 158 -20.79 -0.23 6.23
N GLY A 159 -19.98 -1.24 6.57
CA GLY A 159 -19.28 -2.07 5.58
C GLY A 159 -20.22 -2.75 4.60
N ALA A 160 -21.38 -3.23 5.07
CA ALA A 160 -22.42 -3.79 4.19
C ALA A 160 -23.01 -2.75 3.23
N ALA A 161 -23.22 -1.50 3.67
CA ALA A 161 -23.69 -0.42 2.80
C ALA A 161 -22.64 -0.06 1.72
N MET A 162 -21.36 -0.01 2.11
CA MET A 162 -20.25 0.16 1.16
C MET A 162 -20.22 -0.97 0.12
N ALA A 163 -20.33 -2.23 0.57
CA ALA A 163 -20.38 -3.40 -0.30
C ALA A 163 -21.54 -3.32 -1.29
N GLN A 164 -22.74 -2.95 -0.82
CA GLN A 164 -23.91 -2.78 -1.67
C GLN A 164 -23.72 -1.69 -2.73
N SER A 165 -23.13 -0.54 -2.37
CA SER A 165 -22.86 0.51 -3.37
C SER A 165 -21.83 0.05 -4.40
N LEU A 166 -20.73 -0.57 -3.99
CA LEU A 166 -19.73 -1.12 -4.91
C LEU A 166 -20.33 -2.17 -5.88
N MET A 167 -21.21 -3.04 -5.38
CA MET A 167 -21.92 -4.01 -6.23
C MET A 167 -22.86 -3.32 -7.23
N LYS A 168 -23.53 -2.23 -6.85
CA LYS A 168 -24.34 -1.41 -7.77
C LYS A 168 -23.48 -0.75 -8.86
N GLN A 169 -22.21 -0.46 -8.56
CA GLN A 169 -21.24 0.02 -9.55
C GLN A 169 -20.62 -1.11 -10.41
N GLY A 170 -21.11 -2.35 -10.28
CA GLY A 170 -20.68 -3.48 -11.12
C GLY A 170 -19.44 -4.24 -10.65
N LEU A 171 -18.92 -3.94 -9.45
CA LEU A 171 -17.81 -4.67 -8.84
C LEU A 171 -18.28 -5.95 -8.13
N ASN A 172 -17.42 -6.96 -8.08
CA ASN A 172 -17.61 -8.08 -7.17
C ASN A 172 -17.08 -7.68 -5.79
N VAL A 173 -17.77 -8.03 -4.71
CA VAL A 173 -17.36 -7.65 -3.36
C VAL A 173 -17.36 -8.85 -2.42
N ILE A 174 -16.27 -9.00 -1.67
CA ILE A 174 -16.22 -9.88 -0.50
C ILE A 174 -16.29 -8.98 0.72
N HIS A 175 -17.35 -9.13 1.52
CA HIS A 175 -17.46 -8.47 2.82
C HIS A 175 -17.25 -9.49 3.92
N ASP A 176 -16.06 -9.46 4.53
CA ASP A 176 -15.69 -10.33 5.64
C ASP A 176 -16.11 -9.70 6.97
N LYS A 177 -16.92 -10.45 7.73
CA LYS A 177 -17.46 -10.04 9.03
C LYS A 177 -16.84 -10.82 10.17
N THR A 178 -15.70 -11.48 9.94
CA THR A 178 -14.98 -12.21 10.99
C THR A 178 -14.70 -11.25 12.15
N PRO A 179 -15.09 -11.62 13.38
CA PRO A 179 -14.97 -10.75 14.53
C PRO A 179 -13.52 -10.79 15.06
N HIS A 180 -12.97 -9.65 15.48
CA HIS A 180 -11.56 -9.48 15.87
C HIS A 180 -11.38 -8.96 17.31
N GLU A 181 -12.35 -9.22 18.18
CA GLU A 181 -12.32 -8.84 19.60
C GLU A 181 -11.20 -9.55 20.37
N PRO A 182 -10.75 -9.00 21.52
CA PRO A 182 -11.17 -7.70 22.12
C PRO A 182 -10.74 -6.48 21.29
N HIS A 183 -11.30 -5.31 21.59
CA HIS A 183 -10.86 -4.05 20.97
C HIS A 183 -9.55 -3.61 21.62
N ASP A 184 -8.44 -4.17 21.16
CA ASP A 184 -7.09 -3.92 21.68
C ASP A 184 -6.07 -3.79 20.54
N ALA A 185 -4.81 -3.51 20.88
CA ALA A 185 -3.72 -3.45 19.90
C ALA A 185 -3.51 -4.77 19.13
N GLN A 186 -3.89 -5.91 19.72
CA GLN A 186 -3.79 -7.23 19.08
C GLN A 186 -4.90 -7.47 18.06
N ALA A 187 -5.94 -6.62 17.99
CA ALA A 187 -6.98 -6.68 16.97
C ALA A 187 -6.37 -6.65 15.56
N TYR A 188 -5.32 -5.84 15.34
CA TYR A 188 -4.60 -5.82 14.07
C TYR A 188 -3.90 -7.15 13.76
N MET A 189 -3.38 -7.88 14.76
CA MET A 189 -2.79 -9.20 14.53
C MET A 189 -3.86 -10.24 14.15
N ARG A 190 -5.05 -10.16 14.74
CA ARG A 190 -6.18 -11.03 14.40
C ARG A 190 -6.72 -10.70 13.00
N SER A 191 -6.97 -9.42 12.73
CA SER A 191 -7.46 -8.94 11.44
C SER A 191 -6.47 -9.16 10.31
N ARG A 192 -5.16 -9.17 10.60
CA ARG A 192 -4.12 -9.54 9.62
C ARG A 192 -4.31 -10.95 9.09
N LYS A 193 -4.76 -11.91 9.91
CA LYS A 193 -5.05 -13.28 9.48
C LYS A 193 -6.19 -13.24 8.44
N THR A 194 -7.27 -12.54 8.75
CA THR A 194 -8.42 -12.34 7.86
C THR A 194 -8.02 -11.65 6.56
N ALA A 195 -7.33 -10.51 6.64
CA ALA A 195 -6.80 -9.79 5.48
C ALA A 195 -5.93 -10.69 4.59
N THR A 196 -5.05 -11.50 5.18
CA THR A 196 -4.21 -12.45 4.44
C THR A 196 -5.04 -13.54 3.75
N GLN A 197 -6.11 -14.04 4.35
CA GLN A 197 -7.03 -14.97 3.69
C GLN A 197 -7.77 -14.31 2.53
N LEU A 198 -8.18 -13.05 2.68
CA LEU A 198 -8.84 -12.29 1.62
C LEU A 198 -7.93 -12.09 0.41
N LEU A 199 -6.62 -11.88 0.61
CA LEU A 199 -5.67 -11.79 -0.51
C LEU A 199 -5.66 -13.03 -1.40
N LYS A 200 -5.93 -14.23 -0.85
CA LYS A 200 -6.01 -15.47 -1.64
C LYS A 200 -7.17 -15.47 -2.63
N LYS A 201 -8.15 -14.58 -2.45
CA LYS A 201 -9.26 -14.38 -3.38
C LYS A 201 -8.90 -13.40 -4.51
N ASN A 202 -7.66 -12.91 -4.56
CA ASN A 202 -7.14 -11.98 -5.57
C ASN A 202 -7.96 -10.68 -5.70
N PRO A 203 -8.22 -9.94 -4.60
CA PRO A 203 -8.89 -8.66 -4.69
C PRO A 203 -8.01 -7.62 -5.40
N VAL A 204 -8.63 -6.59 -5.97
CA VAL A 204 -7.98 -5.41 -6.56
C VAL A 204 -7.84 -4.25 -5.57
N ALA A 205 -8.61 -4.26 -4.48
CA ALA A 205 -8.47 -3.36 -3.34
C ALA A 205 -8.94 -4.04 -2.06
N LEU A 206 -8.37 -3.59 -0.94
CA LEU A 206 -8.70 -4.08 0.40
C LEU A 206 -9.06 -2.87 1.29
N PHE A 207 -10.25 -2.86 1.85
CA PHE A 207 -10.72 -1.77 2.71
C PHE A 207 -10.94 -2.26 4.14
N ASP A 208 -10.22 -1.63 5.07
CA ASP A 208 -10.46 -1.75 6.51
C ASP A 208 -11.37 -0.61 6.94
N VAL A 209 -12.63 -0.90 7.24
CA VAL A 209 -13.66 0.13 7.49
C VAL A 209 -13.87 0.30 8.99
N HIS A 210 -13.70 1.53 9.45
CA HIS A 210 -13.73 1.95 10.85
C HIS A 210 -14.63 3.18 11.06
N ARG A 211 -14.78 3.58 12.32
CA ARG A 211 -15.27 4.89 12.76
C ARG A 211 -14.33 5.51 13.78
N ASP A 212 -14.16 6.83 13.72
CA ASP A 212 -13.29 7.57 14.63
C ASP A 212 -13.89 7.66 16.04
N GLY A 213 -13.08 7.97 17.04
CA GLY A 213 -13.48 8.13 18.45
C GLY A 213 -13.71 9.57 18.90
N VAL A 214 -13.64 10.56 18.00
CA VAL A 214 -13.84 11.99 18.35
C VAL A 214 -15.27 12.23 18.88
N PRO A 215 -15.47 12.77 20.09
CA PRO A 215 -16.81 12.93 20.68
C PRO A 215 -17.67 13.97 19.95
N ASP A 216 -17.03 14.95 19.30
CA ASP A 216 -17.70 15.97 18.50
C ASP A 216 -18.23 15.39 17.18
N ALA A 217 -19.55 15.20 17.09
CA ALA A 217 -20.22 14.69 15.91
C ALA A 217 -20.13 15.63 14.70
N ASP A 218 -20.05 16.95 14.91
CA ASP A 218 -20.07 17.95 13.84
C ASP A 218 -18.73 18.03 13.10
N PHE A 219 -17.67 17.49 13.73
CA PHE A 219 -16.38 17.31 13.10
C PHE A 219 -16.45 16.47 11.81
N TYR A 220 -17.36 15.49 11.75
CA TYR A 220 -17.60 14.65 10.56
C TYR A 220 -18.94 14.90 9.85
N ARG A 221 -19.94 15.48 10.50
CA ARG A 221 -21.30 15.64 9.90
C ARG A 221 -21.29 16.61 8.73
N ARG A 222 -21.86 16.23 7.59
CA ARG A 222 -22.08 17.14 6.45
C ARG A 222 -23.42 16.88 5.77
N ASN A 223 -23.86 17.85 5.00
CA ASN A 223 -24.90 17.70 4.01
C ASN A 223 -24.26 17.77 2.62
N ILE A 224 -24.44 16.74 1.80
CA ILE A 224 -23.95 16.69 0.41
C ILE A 224 -25.16 16.38 -0.47
N ASP A 225 -25.45 17.27 -1.41
CA ASP A 225 -26.59 17.16 -2.34
C ASP A 225 -27.94 16.90 -1.64
N GLY A 226 -28.19 17.59 -0.52
CA GLY A 226 -29.42 17.45 0.26
C GLY A 226 -29.46 16.21 1.15
N LYS A 227 -28.40 15.39 1.15
CA LYS A 227 -28.32 14.16 1.94
C LYS A 227 -27.43 14.36 3.16
N GLU A 228 -27.97 14.02 4.32
CA GLU A 228 -27.23 13.99 5.58
C GLU A 228 -26.25 12.80 5.60
N VAL A 229 -24.96 13.11 5.72
CA VAL A 229 -23.85 12.13 5.67
C VAL A 229 -22.82 12.39 6.78
N THR A 230 -21.92 11.44 6.96
CA THR A 230 -20.61 11.71 7.58
C THR A 230 -19.54 11.83 6.49
N GLN A 231 -18.59 12.73 6.67
CA GLN A 231 -17.33 12.69 5.93
C GLN A 231 -16.57 11.41 6.23
N CYS A 232 -15.62 11.09 5.37
CA CYS A 232 -14.62 10.06 5.59
C CYS A 232 -13.25 10.67 5.84
N ARG A 233 -12.44 10.04 6.68
CA ARG A 233 -10.99 10.24 6.75
C ARG A 233 -10.30 8.99 6.22
N LEU A 234 -9.25 9.17 5.43
CA LEU A 234 -8.37 8.06 5.03
C LEU A 234 -7.17 8.04 5.97
N VAL A 235 -6.74 6.86 6.40
CA VAL A 235 -5.58 6.71 7.28
C VAL A 235 -4.50 5.90 6.58
N ILE A 236 -3.26 6.39 6.62
CA ILE A 236 -2.08 5.72 6.09
C ILE A 236 -1.07 5.48 7.22
N GLY A 237 -0.60 4.24 7.33
CA GLY A 237 0.44 3.86 8.28
C GLY A 237 1.83 4.23 7.78
N ARG A 238 2.53 5.11 8.49
CA ARG A 238 3.89 5.57 8.15
C ARG A 238 4.97 4.48 8.22
N GLN A 239 4.68 3.37 8.90
CA GLN A 239 5.60 2.23 9.06
C GLN A 239 5.31 1.11 8.05
N ASN A 240 4.33 1.30 7.15
CA ASN A 240 4.00 0.30 6.14
C ASN A 240 4.98 0.40 4.95
N SER A 241 5.53 -0.73 4.50
CA SER A 241 6.54 -0.77 3.44
C SER A 241 6.02 -0.35 2.06
N LYS A 242 4.70 -0.28 1.89
CA LYS A 242 4.00 0.15 0.67
C LYS A 242 3.43 1.56 0.78
N MET A 243 3.80 2.34 1.82
CA MET A 243 3.22 3.64 2.16
C MET A 243 3.06 4.56 0.96
N LYS A 244 4.08 4.66 0.10
CA LYS A 244 4.02 5.49 -1.10
C LYS A 244 2.85 5.11 -2.03
N SER A 245 2.65 3.82 -2.28
CA SER A 245 1.58 3.33 -3.14
C SER A 245 0.20 3.44 -2.47
N ASN A 246 0.10 3.14 -1.17
CA ASN A 246 -1.15 3.31 -0.44
C ASN A 246 -1.56 4.79 -0.35
N LEU A 247 -0.59 5.69 -0.15
CA LEU A 247 -0.82 7.13 -0.13
C LEU A 247 -1.27 7.65 -1.49
N ASP A 248 -0.64 7.23 -2.58
CA ASP A 248 -1.09 7.58 -3.93
C ASP A 248 -2.52 7.11 -4.20
N PHE A 249 -2.85 5.87 -3.81
CA PHE A 249 -4.21 5.35 -3.92
C PHE A 249 -5.22 6.15 -3.08
N ALA A 250 -4.84 6.56 -1.86
CA ALA A 250 -5.66 7.44 -1.02
C ALA A 250 -5.87 8.82 -1.64
N LYS A 251 -4.83 9.42 -2.23
CA LYS A 251 -4.92 10.72 -2.93
C LYS A 251 -5.85 10.66 -4.13
N ARG A 252 -5.74 9.61 -4.96
CA ARG A 252 -6.67 9.38 -6.08
C ARG A 252 -8.11 9.23 -5.60
N LEU A 253 -8.32 8.45 -4.53
CA LEU A 253 -9.64 8.24 -3.95
C LEU A 253 -10.23 9.54 -3.41
N MET A 254 -9.45 10.32 -2.66
CA MET A 254 -9.85 11.64 -2.17
C MET A 254 -10.22 12.57 -3.33
N ALA A 255 -9.36 12.68 -4.35
CA ALA A 255 -9.59 13.57 -5.47
C ALA A 255 -10.87 13.21 -6.25
N ALA A 256 -11.06 11.93 -6.58
CA ALA A 256 -12.26 11.44 -7.25
C ALA A 256 -13.52 11.66 -6.38
N ALA A 257 -13.44 11.32 -5.10
CA ALA A 257 -14.54 11.47 -4.16
C ALA A 257 -14.95 12.93 -4.02
N ASN A 258 -14.01 13.84 -3.79
CA ASN A 258 -14.29 15.26 -3.60
C ASN A 258 -14.66 15.98 -4.89
N LYS A 259 -14.25 15.46 -6.05
CA LYS A 259 -14.71 15.98 -7.35
C LYS A 259 -16.18 15.63 -7.60
N ARG A 260 -16.60 14.41 -7.27
CA ARG A 260 -17.98 13.95 -7.47
C ARG A 260 -18.93 14.38 -6.34
N HIS A 261 -18.42 14.39 -5.11
CA HIS A 261 -19.14 14.67 -3.87
C HIS A 261 -18.28 15.66 -3.04
N PRO A 262 -18.41 16.97 -3.28
CA PRO A 262 -17.58 17.98 -2.65
C PRO A 262 -17.48 17.83 -1.15
N ASN A 263 -16.24 17.85 -0.64
CA ASN A 263 -15.91 17.70 0.78
C ASN A 263 -16.30 16.34 1.39
N LEU A 264 -16.49 15.26 0.64
CA LEU A 264 -16.78 13.95 1.23
C LEU A 264 -15.60 13.38 2.03
N VAL A 265 -14.38 13.45 1.48
CA VAL A 265 -13.15 13.00 2.14
C VAL A 265 -12.43 14.22 2.69
N LYS A 266 -12.42 14.36 4.03
CA LYS A 266 -11.93 15.59 4.67
C LYS A 266 -10.40 15.70 4.69
N GLU A 267 -9.71 14.58 4.84
CA GLU A 267 -8.25 14.53 4.90
C GLU A 267 -7.71 13.10 4.76
N ILE A 268 -6.39 13.01 4.52
CA ILE A 268 -5.58 11.81 4.72
C ILE A 268 -4.71 12.06 5.96
N PHE A 269 -4.84 11.21 6.97
CA PHE A 269 -3.99 11.22 8.16
C PHE A 269 -2.90 10.15 8.01
N LEU A 270 -1.64 10.55 8.09
CA LEU A 270 -0.48 9.67 8.07
C LEU A 270 0.00 9.47 9.51
N GLY A 271 -0.44 8.37 10.12
CA GLY A 271 -0.17 8.05 11.52
C GLY A 271 0.96 7.05 11.70
N LYS A 272 1.52 6.99 12.91
CA LYS A 272 2.47 5.94 13.31
C LYS A 272 1.77 4.58 13.40
N GLY A 273 1.91 3.78 12.36
CA GLY A 273 1.42 2.40 12.34
C GLY A 273 1.61 1.74 10.99
N ASN A 274 1.06 0.54 10.84
CA ASN A 274 1.05 -0.21 9.58
C ASN A 274 -0.38 -0.46 9.08
N TYR A 275 -1.30 -0.84 9.97
CA TYR A 275 -2.72 -1.04 9.67
C TYR A 275 -2.99 -2.08 8.58
N ASN A 276 -2.15 -3.12 8.50
CA ASN A 276 -2.17 -4.17 7.47
C ASN A 276 -1.99 -3.67 6.03
N GLN A 277 -1.56 -2.42 5.84
CA GLN A 277 -1.44 -1.80 4.51
C GLN A 277 -0.24 -2.33 3.73
N ASP A 278 0.76 -2.88 4.42
CA ASP A 278 1.89 -3.55 3.78
C ASP A 278 1.49 -4.78 2.95
N LEU A 279 0.32 -5.36 3.23
CA LEU A 279 -0.20 -6.52 2.52
C LEU A 279 -0.51 -6.21 1.05
N MET A 280 -0.97 -5.00 0.73
CA MET A 280 -1.45 -4.66 -0.62
C MET A 280 -1.28 -3.16 -0.92
N SER A 281 -0.81 -2.82 -2.13
CA SER A 281 -0.59 -1.42 -2.54
C SER A 281 -1.88 -0.58 -2.57
N THR A 282 -3.04 -1.23 -2.62
CA THR A 282 -4.38 -0.63 -2.62
C THR A 282 -5.18 -1.07 -1.39
N ALA A 283 -4.48 -1.35 -0.28
CA ALA A 283 -5.10 -1.45 1.03
C ALA A 283 -5.29 -0.05 1.63
N LEU A 284 -6.48 0.25 2.16
CA LEU A 284 -6.76 1.51 2.86
C LEU A 284 -7.57 1.28 4.13
N LEU A 285 -7.26 2.06 5.16
CA LEU A 285 -8.10 2.23 6.33
C LEU A 285 -8.98 3.45 6.11
N ILE A 286 -10.29 3.30 6.31
CA ILE A 286 -11.30 4.33 6.10
C ILE A 286 -12.05 4.55 7.41
N GLU A 287 -11.96 5.74 7.97
CA GLU A 287 -12.77 6.19 9.09
C GLU A 287 -14.05 6.85 8.57
N VAL A 288 -15.20 6.29 8.88
CA VAL A 288 -16.52 6.74 8.41
C VAL A 288 -17.28 7.39 9.56
N GLY A 289 -17.08 8.70 9.69
CA GLY A 289 -17.63 9.46 10.80
C GLY A 289 -17.00 9.11 12.15
N THR A 290 -17.73 9.41 13.21
CA THR A 290 -17.38 9.05 14.58
C THR A 290 -18.55 8.40 15.33
N HIS A 291 -18.27 7.77 16.47
CA HIS A 291 -19.23 7.07 17.32
C HIS A 291 -20.44 7.91 17.77
N THR A 292 -20.34 9.25 17.81
CA THR A 292 -21.47 10.14 18.13
C THR A 292 -22.28 10.58 16.90
N ASN A 293 -21.90 10.17 15.68
CA ASN A 293 -22.78 10.26 14.52
C ASN A 293 -23.80 9.11 14.53
N SER A 294 -24.94 9.28 13.84
CA SER A 294 -25.86 8.16 13.56
C SER A 294 -25.25 7.22 12.52
N ARG A 295 -25.47 5.91 12.67
CA ARG A 295 -25.01 4.90 11.71
C ARG A 295 -25.56 5.13 10.30
N GLU A 296 -26.78 5.64 10.17
CA GLU A 296 -27.44 5.89 8.88
C GLU A 296 -26.70 6.98 8.07
N ARG A 297 -26.25 8.06 8.74
CA ARG A 297 -25.37 9.08 8.11
C ARG A 297 -24.03 8.48 7.67
N ALA A 298 -23.46 7.57 8.44
CA ALA A 298 -22.22 6.87 8.06
C ALA A 298 -22.43 5.96 6.86
N GLN A 299 -23.52 5.20 6.82
CA GLN A 299 -23.93 4.40 5.65
C GLN A 299 -24.10 5.27 4.40
N ASN A 300 -24.69 6.46 4.56
CA ASN A 300 -24.84 7.41 3.47
C ASN A 300 -23.48 7.94 2.96
N GLY A 301 -22.57 8.32 3.86
CA GLY A 301 -21.25 8.82 3.49
C GLY A 301 -20.39 7.76 2.80
N VAL A 302 -20.32 6.54 3.35
CA VAL A 302 -19.53 5.46 2.75
C VAL A 302 -20.09 5.00 1.40
N ALA A 303 -21.41 5.10 1.19
CA ALA A 303 -22.03 4.82 -0.10
C ALA A 303 -21.55 5.80 -1.18
N LEU A 304 -21.49 7.10 -0.88
CA LEU A 304 -20.94 8.11 -1.80
C LEU A 304 -19.44 7.86 -2.08
N LEU A 305 -18.68 7.40 -1.09
CA LEU A 305 -17.26 7.07 -1.28
C LEU A 305 -17.11 5.86 -2.21
N ALA A 306 -17.95 4.85 -2.05
CA ALA A 306 -17.95 3.66 -2.89
C ALA A 306 -18.29 3.95 -4.36
N ASP A 307 -19.09 5.00 -4.64
CA ASP A 307 -19.49 5.37 -6.01
C ASP A 307 -18.30 5.78 -6.89
N VAL A 308 -17.19 6.25 -6.30
CA VAL A 308 -15.98 6.67 -7.04
C VAL A 308 -14.87 5.61 -7.10
N VAL A 309 -14.99 4.53 -6.33
CA VAL A 309 -13.97 3.46 -6.30
C VAL A 309 -13.72 2.86 -7.70
N PRO A 310 -14.74 2.57 -8.54
CA PRO A 310 -14.52 2.10 -9.91
C PRO A 310 -13.61 2.98 -10.76
N SER A 311 -13.83 4.31 -10.74
CA SER A 311 -13.01 5.24 -11.53
C SER A 311 -11.57 5.31 -11.02
N VAL A 312 -11.37 5.17 -9.71
CA VAL A 312 -10.04 5.16 -9.11
C VAL A 312 -9.28 3.87 -9.48
N LEU A 313 -9.95 2.73 -9.48
CA LEU A 313 -9.36 1.44 -9.89
C LEU A 313 -9.12 1.36 -11.40
N GLY A 314 -9.92 2.07 -12.21
CA GLY A 314 -9.76 2.14 -13.66
C GLY A 314 -8.78 3.22 -14.15
N ALA A 315 -8.42 4.18 -13.30
CA ALA A 315 -7.49 5.25 -13.65
C ALA A 315 -6.12 4.68 -14.03
N ALA A 316 -5.53 5.22 -15.11
CA ALA A 316 -4.22 4.80 -15.60
C ALA A 316 -3.19 4.86 -14.46
N GLY A 317 -2.62 3.71 -14.11
CA GLY A 317 -1.76 3.55 -12.93
C GLY A 317 -2.17 2.43 -11.98
N PHE A 318 -3.31 1.77 -12.22
CA PHE A 318 -3.59 0.48 -11.57
C PHE A 318 -2.65 -0.60 -12.12
N GLN A 319 -1.45 -0.68 -11.55
CA GLN A 319 -0.62 -1.88 -11.63
C GLN A 319 -1.32 -2.95 -10.78
N LYS A 320 -2.02 -3.88 -11.44
CA LYS A 320 -2.36 -5.16 -10.81
C LYS A 320 -1.10 -5.66 -10.11
N GLY A 321 -1.15 -5.79 -8.79
CA GLY A 321 -0.06 -6.36 -8.02
C GLY A 321 0.32 -7.71 -8.61
N GLY A 322 1.56 -7.81 -9.09
CA GLY A 322 2.14 -9.02 -9.67
C GLY A 322 1.81 -9.25 -11.15
N GLY A 323 2.74 -8.87 -12.03
CA GLY A 323 2.77 -9.34 -13.43
C GLY A 323 2.97 -8.23 -14.45
N ALA A 324 3.81 -8.51 -15.44
CA ALA A 324 4.14 -7.72 -16.65
C ALA A 324 5.16 -6.55 -16.53
N GLN A 325 5.18 -5.70 -15.48
CA GLN A 325 6.18 -4.61 -15.45
C GLN A 325 7.60 -5.03 -15.01
N GLY A 326 7.77 -6.29 -14.56
CA GLY A 326 9.09 -6.89 -14.36
C GLY A 326 9.73 -7.44 -15.64
N TRP A 327 8.93 -7.76 -16.67
CA TRP A 327 9.45 -8.37 -17.89
C TRP A 327 10.23 -7.38 -18.73
N ASN A 328 9.78 -6.12 -18.84
CA ASN A 328 10.53 -5.12 -19.60
C ASN A 328 11.88 -4.82 -18.93
N THR A 329 11.94 -4.72 -17.60
CA THR A 329 13.19 -4.49 -16.87
C THR A 329 14.11 -5.72 -16.95
N ILE A 330 13.57 -6.94 -16.82
CA ILE A 330 14.34 -8.18 -16.98
C ILE A 330 14.85 -8.35 -18.41
N LEU A 331 14.04 -8.04 -19.43
CA LEU A 331 14.44 -8.08 -20.84
C LEU A 331 15.48 -7.02 -21.17
N TRP A 332 15.38 -5.81 -20.60
CA TRP A 332 16.42 -4.79 -20.75
C TRP A 332 17.73 -5.17 -20.05
N ILE A 333 17.66 -5.72 -18.83
CA ILE A 333 18.85 -6.21 -18.10
C ILE A 333 19.49 -7.40 -18.85
N ALA A 334 18.69 -8.35 -19.32
CA ALA A 334 19.16 -9.48 -20.12
C ALA A 334 19.75 -9.01 -21.45
N GLY A 335 19.12 -8.04 -22.11
CA GLY A 335 19.62 -7.42 -23.34
C GLY A 335 20.96 -6.73 -23.12
N ILE A 336 21.11 -5.94 -22.05
CA ILE A 336 22.38 -5.30 -21.69
C ILE A 336 23.45 -6.34 -21.35
N ALA A 337 23.11 -7.40 -20.63
CA ALA A 337 24.05 -8.48 -20.31
C ALA A 337 24.50 -9.24 -21.57
N ILE A 338 23.60 -9.50 -22.52
CA ILE A 338 23.92 -10.13 -23.81
C ILE A 338 24.82 -9.22 -24.65
N VAL A 339 24.48 -7.93 -24.77
CA VAL A 339 25.27 -6.97 -25.54
C VAL A 339 26.65 -6.77 -24.91
N GLY A 340 26.71 -6.62 -23.59
CA GLY A 340 27.97 -6.52 -22.84
C GLY A 340 28.82 -7.79 -22.97
N GLY A 341 28.19 -8.96 -22.89
CA GLY A 341 28.85 -10.26 -23.10
C GLY A 341 29.41 -10.42 -24.50
N LEU A 342 28.64 -10.05 -25.53
CA LEU A 342 29.09 -10.09 -26.93
C LEU A 342 30.22 -9.08 -27.20
N ALA A 343 30.13 -7.86 -26.65
CA ALA A 343 31.18 -6.86 -26.77
C ALA A 343 32.48 -7.32 -26.07
N PHE A 344 32.38 -7.86 -24.86
CA PHE A 344 33.51 -8.47 -24.16
C PHE A 344 34.11 -9.63 -24.95
N LEU A 345 33.27 -10.47 -25.57
CA LEU A 345 33.74 -11.61 -26.36
C LEU A 345 34.48 -11.15 -27.61
N VAL A 346 34.02 -10.08 -28.28
CA VAL A 346 34.71 -9.49 -29.45
C VAL A 346 36.07 -8.87 -29.08
N VAL A 347 36.13 -8.14 -27.96
CA VAL A 347 37.38 -7.51 -27.49
C VAL A 347 38.38 -8.56 -27.00
N SER A 348 37.92 -9.54 -26.21
CA SER A 348 38.78 -10.60 -25.67
C SER A 348 39.20 -11.64 -26.71
N SER A 349 38.46 -11.81 -27.81
CA SER A 349 38.82 -12.74 -28.87
C SER A 349 39.69 -12.14 -29.97
N GLY A 350 40.00 -10.83 -29.93
CA GLY A 350 40.85 -10.19 -30.95
C GLY A 350 40.13 -9.79 -32.25
N GLY A 351 38.78 -9.73 -32.24
CA GLY A 351 37.99 -9.29 -33.40
C GLY A 351 36.76 -10.15 -33.72
N LEU A 352 35.89 -9.61 -34.58
CA LEU A 352 34.54 -10.12 -34.85
C LEU A 352 34.51 -11.54 -35.44
N LYS A 353 35.50 -11.89 -36.27
CA LYS A 353 35.59 -13.22 -36.91
C LYS A 353 35.89 -14.33 -35.89
N GLN A 354 36.82 -14.07 -34.97
CA GLN A 354 37.22 -15.03 -33.92
C GLN A 354 36.16 -15.18 -32.83
N ALA A 355 35.41 -14.11 -32.52
CA ALA A 355 34.27 -14.15 -31.62
C ALA A 355 33.16 -15.09 -32.12
N ARG A 356 32.85 -15.00 -33.42
CA ARG A 356 31.83 -15.83 -34.07
C ARG A 356 32.20 -17.31 -34.07
N GLU A 357 33.48 -17.62 -34.25
CA GLU A 357 33.99 -18.99 -34.23
C GLU A 357 33.95 -19.61 -32.83
N ARG A 358 34.31 -18.85 -31.79
CA ARG A 358 34.19 -19.29 -30.39
C ARG A 358 32.74 -19.50 -29.95
N LEU A 359 31.83 -18.61 -30.37
CA LEU A 359 30.41 -18.73 -30.05
C LEU A 359 29.81 -19.99 -30.71
N ARG A 360 30.16 -20.26 -31.98
CA ARG A 360 29.73 -21.45 -32.71
C ARG A 360 30.22 -22.75 -32.06
N ASN A 361 31.46 -22.76 -31.56
CA ASN A 361 32.04 -23.91 -30.87
C ASN A 361 31.43 -24.16 -29.48
N PHE A 362 30.91 -23.12 -28.83
CA PHE A 362 30.20 -23.23 -27.55
C PHE A 362 28.80 -23.84 -27.75
N THR A 363 28.04 -23.36 -28.74
CA THR A 363 26.71 -23.89 -29.06
C THR A 363 26.74 -25.30 -29.67
N GLY A 364 27.82 -25.65 -30.38
CA GLY A 364 27.99 -26.99 -30.96
C GLY A 364 28.23 -28.08 -29.91
N LYS A 365 28.97 -27.78 -28.83
CA LYS A 365 29.25 -28.74 -27.75
C LYS A 365 28.06 -29.05 -26.84
N GLU A 366 27.18 -28.08 -26.61
CA GLU A 366 25.96 -28.29 -25.79
C GLU A 366 24.88 -29.10 -26.54
N LEU A 367 24.81 -29.01 -27.88
CA LEU A 367 23.88 -29.80 -28.68
C LEU A 367 24.28 -31.29 -28.80
N GLU A 368 25.56 -31.62 -28.61
CA GLU A 368 26.05 -33.01 -28.57
C GLU A 368 25.84 -33.66 -27.18
N LEU A 369 25.83 -32.90 -26.10
CA LEU A 369 25.50 -33.40 -24.75
C LEU A 369 24.01 -33.77 -24.58
N GLY A 370 23.12 -33.25 -25.43
CA GLY A 370 21.68 -33.58 -25.43
C GLY A 370 21.28 -34.82 -26.24
N LYS A 371 22.21 -35.49 -26.92
CA LYS A 371 21.93 -36.66 -27.79
C LYS A 371 22.50 -38.00 -27.30
N VAL A 372 23.15 -38.06 -26.15
CA VAL A 372 23.73 -39.30 -25.58
C VAL A 372 22.83 -39.92 -24.50
N ASN A 373 21.51 -39.97 -24.72
CA ASN A 373 20.61 -40.66 -23.76
C ASN A 373 19.34 -41.23 -24.41
N GLN A 374 19.46 -41.80 -25.62
CA GLN A 374 18.42 -42.60 -26.27
C GLN A 374 19.05 -43.71 -27.11
N GLN A 375 19.72 -44.67 -26.45
CA GLN A 375 19.93 -46.01 -26.98
C GLN A 375 20.39 -46.92 -25.84
N ASP A 376 19.44 -47.64 -25.26
CA ASP A 376 19.54 -49.03 -24.78
C ASP A 376 18.34 -49.34 -23.89
N ASP A 377 17.20 -49.70 -24.50
CA ASP A 377 16.30 -50.70 -23.93
C ASP A 377 15.37 -51.25 -25.03
N SER A 378 15.88 -52.19 -25.83
CA SER A 378 15.04 -53.04 -26.66
C SER A 378 15.71 -54.39 -26.89
N GLY A 379 15.30 -55.40 -26.11
CA GLY A 379 15.41 -56.80 -26.52
C GLY A 379 15.69 -57.78 -25.39
N GLN A 380 14.65 -58.37 -24.80
CA GLN A 380 14.42 -59.83 -24.86
C GLN A 380 13.16 -60.21 -24.07
N LYS A 381 12.13 -60.64 -24.80
CA LYS A 381 11.11 -61.58 -24.32
C LYS A 381 11.17 -62.77 -25.26
N ASP A 382 11.95 -63.76 -24.87
CA ASP A 382 11.83 -65.11 -25.39
C ASP A 382 10.94 -65.88 -24.41
N GLY A 383 9.86 -66.45 -24.93
CA GLY A 383 9.06 -67.43 -24.21
C GLY A 383 9.68 -68.82 -24.33
N GLU A 384 9.51 -69.66 -23.31
CA GLU A 384 8.92 -70.99 -23.42
C GLU A 384 8.93 -71.69 -22.05
N LYS A 385 7.80 -72.37 -21.79
CA LYS A 385 7.49 -73.40 -20.76
C LYS A 385 7.04 -72.94 -19.39
#